data_AF-A0A7N2LM84-F1
#
_entry.id   AF-A0A7N2LM84-F1
#
_cell.length_a   1.000
_cell.length_b   1.000
_cell.length_c   1.000
_cell.angle_alpha   90.00
_cell.angle_beta   90.00
_cell.angle_gamma   90.00
#
_symmetry.space_group_name_H-M   'P 1'
#
loop_
_entity.id
_entity.type
_entity.pdbx_description
1 polymer ?
#
loop_
_entity_poly.entity_id
_entity_poly.type
_entity_poly.pdbx_seq_one_letter_code
_entity_poly.pdbx_strand_id
1 'polypeptide(L)'
;MLEATKHGIVEFIEKMKVVRPCLLLAIDSDSRGIFSYAILYRRVKIFNFIYGLEETREHITSLKDKFNNNLLHLAGMPAPPSELVRRSGAALQMQRELQWFQRIDHPIVKRT
;
A
#
# COMPACT_ATOMS: atom_id res chain seq x y z
N MET A 1 11.04 -5.88 5.17
CA MET A 1 10.23 -4.71 4.78
C MET A 1 8.86 -5.11 4.24
N LEU A 2 8.80 -5.95 3.21
CA LEU A 2 7.53 -6.38 2.62
C LEU A 2 6.61 -7.11 3.61
N GLU A 3 7.15 -8.06 4.39
CA GLU A 3 6.33 -8.77 5.39
C GLU A 3 5.84 -7.88 6.53
N ALA A 4 6.71 -6.99 7.04
CA ALA A 4 6.30 -5.96 7.99
C ALA A 4 5.19 -5.06 7.43
N THR A 5 5.26 -4.77 6.12
CA THR A 5 4.23 -3.99 5.43
C THR A 5 2.92 -4.74 5.34
N LYS A 6 2.95 -5.99 4.89
CA LYS A 6 1.78 -6.88 4.83
C LYS A 6 1.04 -6.95 6.17
N HIS A 7 1.77 -6.99 7.28
CA HIS A 7 1.20 -7.02 8.63
C HIS A 7 0.90 -5.65 9.25
N GLY A 8 1.23 -4.55 8.57
CA GLY A 8 0.91 -3.21 9.08
C GLY A 8 1.83 -2.70 10.20
N ILE A 9 3.05 -3.24 10.34
CA ILE A 9 3.99 -2.90 11.41
C ILE A 9 4.77 -1.62 11.04
N VAL A 10 4.17 -0.46 11.34
CA VAL A 10 4.71 0.86 10.97
C VAL A 10 6.02 1.15 11.69
N GLU A 11 6.12 0.83 12.97
CA GLU A 11 7.27 1.13 13.84
C GLU A 11 8.55 0.45 13.33
N PHE A 12 8.42 -0.74 12.75
CA PHE A 12 9.54 -1.45 12.13
C PHE A 12 10.02 -0.73 10.87
N ILE A 13 9.09 -0.27 10.03
CA ILE A 13 9.38 0.43 8.77
C ILE A 13 10.07 1.77 9.06
N GLU A 14 9.58 2.52 10.05
CA GLU A 14 10.16 3.79 10.47
C GLU A 14 11.60 3.61 10.96
N LYS A 15 11.85 2.63 11.84
CA LYS A 15 13.21 2.33 12.33
C LYS A 15 14.13 1.88 11.19
N MET A 16 13.66 0.99 10.31
CA MET A 16 14.47 0.47 9.21
C MET A 16 14.76 1.49 8.12
N LYS A 17 13.87 2.45 7.90
CA LYS A 17 14.15 3.60 7.04
C LYS A 17 15.40 4.35 7.50
N VAL A 18 15.59 4.56 8.81
CA VAL A 18 16.75 5.28 9.36
C VAL A 18 18.02 4.42 9.33
N VAL A 19 17.92 3.16 9.77
CA VAL A 19 19.09 2.27 9.91
C VAL A 19 19.61 1.78 8.55
N ARG A 20 18.71 1.47 7.62
CA ARG A 20 19.07 0.94 6.30
C ARG A 20 18.04 1.36 5.23
N PRO A 21 18.14 2.62 4.73
CA PRO A 21 17.19 3.17 3.77
C PRO A 21 17.00 2.35 2.49
N CYS A 22 18.04 1.66 2.02
CA CYS A 22 17.96 0.84 0.80
C CYS A 22 16.96 -0.32 0.89
N LEU A 23 16.55 -0.73 2.10
CA LEU A 23 15.49 -1.72 2.28
C LEU A 23 14.12 -1.22 1.80
N LEU A 24 13.93 0.10 1.64
CA LEU A 24 12.71 0.66 1.04
C LEU A 24 12.54 0.25 -0.43
N LEU A 25 13.63 -0.11 -1.11
CA LEU A 25 13.66 -0.55 -2.50
C LEU A 25 13.42 -2.06 -2.64
N ALA A 26 13.08 -2.76 -1.55
CA ALA A 26 12.77 -4.19 -1.60
C ALA A 26 11.58 -4.47 -2.52
N ILE A 27 11.74 -5.43 -3.42
CA ILE A 27 10.73 -5.93 -4.36
C ILE A 27 10.56 -7.45 -4.18
N ASP A 28 9.36 -7.96 -4.43
CA ASP A 28 9.12 -9.41 -4.51
C ASP A 28 9.37 -9.98 -5.91
N SER A 29 9.09 -11.27 -6.09
CA SER A 29 9.24 -11.98 -7.37
C SER A 29 8.34 -11.45 -8.50
N ASP A 30 7.30 -10.71 -8.16
CA ASP A 30 6.34 -10.13 -9.09
C ASP A 30 6.64 -8.65 -9.36
N SER A 31 7.83 -8.18 -8.96
CA SER A 31 8.26 -6.77 -9.06
C SER A 31 7.40 -5.81 -8.23
N ARG A 32 6.82 -6.29 -7.11
CA ARG A 32 5.99 -5.48 -6.22
C ARG A 32 6.79 -5.02 -5.01
N GLY A 33 6.83 -3.71 -4.82
CA GLY A 33 7.51 -3.07 -3.70
C GLY A 33 6.60 -2.84 -2.49
N ILE A 34 7.11 -2.05 -1.55
CA ILE A 34 6.41 -1.70 -0.31
C ILE A 34 5.07 -1.02 -0.58
N PHE A 35 4.98 -0.15 -1.59
CA PHE A 35 3.70 0.50 -1.97
C PHE A 35 2.65 -0.49 -2.43
N SER A 36 3.03 -1.41 -3.32
CA SER A 36 2.15 -2.46 -3.81
C SER A 36 1.64 -3.32 -2.65
N TYR A 37 2.50 -3.66 -1.69
CA TYR A 37 2.10 -4.40 -0.48
C TYR A 37 1.16 -3.59 0.42
N ALA A 38 1.46 -2.31 0.65
CA ALA A 38 0.58 -1.45 1.44
C ALA A 38 -0.82 -1.38 0.81
N ILE A 39 -0.90 -1.40 -0.53
CA ILE A 39 -2.17 -1.36 -1.24
C ILE A 39 -2.91 -2.69 -1.19
N LEU A 40 -2.24 -3.78 -1.57
CA LEU A 40 -2.81 -5.13 -1.59
C LEU A 40 -3.38 -5.52 -0.22
N TYR A 41 -2.69 -5.16 0.87
CA TYR A 41 -3.09 -5.51 2.23
C TYR A 41 -3.84 -4.40 2.98
N ARG A 42 -4.36 -3.38 2.27
CA ARG A 42 -5.21 -2.30 2.83
C ARG A 42 -4.56 -1.53 4.00
N ARG A 43 -3.24 -1.34 3.97
CA ARG A 43 -2.46 -0.69 5.05
C ARG A 43 -2.38 0.82 4.85
N VAL A 44 -3.48 1.51 5.12
CA VAL A 44 -3.63 2.97 4.98
C VAL A 44 -2.51 3.75 5.69
N LYS A 45 -2.11 3.36 6.91
CA LYS A 45 -1.07 4.06 7.68
C LYS A 45 0.28 4.03 6.99
N ILE A 46 0.66 2.87 6.46
CA ILE A 46 1.92 2.69 5.74
C ILE A 46 1.87 3.40 4.40
N PHE A 47 0.76 3.29 3.66
CA PHE A 47 0.56 4.02 2.41
C PHE A 47 0.78 5.53 2.61
N ASN A 48 0.12 6.13 3.60
CA ASN A 48 0.27 7.55 3.91
C ASN A 48 1.69 7.91 4.33
N PHE A 49 2.34 7.07 5.14
CA PHE A 49 3.71 7.29 5.60
C PHE A 49 4.68 7.40 4.43
N ILE A 50 4.60 6.49 3.47
CA ILE A 50 5.54 6.47 2.35
C ILE A 50 5.14 7.50 1.28
N TYR A 51 3.84 7.71 1.05
CA TYR A 51 3.36 8.73 0.11
C TYR A 51 3.70 10.17 0.54
N GLY A 52 3.87 10.40 1.84
CA GLY A 52 4.37 11.67 2.39
C GLY A 52 5.85 11.94 2.12
N LEU A 53 6.62 10.98 1.59
CA LEU A 53 8.02 11.16 1.23
C LEU A 53 8.11 11.74 -0.20
N GLU A 54 8.16 13.06 -0.28
CA GLU A 54 8.02 13.88 -1.49
C GLU A 54 8.87 13.39 -2.70
N GLU A 55 10.11 12.98 -2.46
CA GLU A 55 11.06 12.51 -3.47
C GLU A 55 10.63 11.23 -4.22
N THR A 56 9.67 10.48 -3.68
CA THR A 56 9.34 9.16 -4.23
C THR A 56 8.11 9.19 -5.14
N ARG A 57 7.30 10.24 -5.11
CA ARG A 57 5.90 10.24 -5.62
C ARG A 57 5.79 9.93 -7.12
N GLU A 58 6.58 10.59 -7.96
CA GLU A 58 6.56 10.39 -9.42
C GLU A 58 7.13 9.03 -9.84
N HIS A 59 8.15 8.57 -9.11
CA HIS A 59 8.74 7.26 -9.37
C HIS A 59 7.77 6.14 -8.99
N ILE A 60 7.02 6.30 -7.90
CA ILE A 60 6.11 5.26 -7.39
C ILE A 60 4.88 5.07 -8.28
N THR A 61 4.28 6.16 -8.77
CA THR A 61 3.04 6.08 -9.57
C THR A 61 3.26 5.47 -10.96
N SER A 62 4.49 5.51 -11.47
CA SER A 62 4.87 4.91 -12.75
C SER A 62 5.27 3.43 -12.66
N LEU A 63 5.48 2.89 -11.45
CA LEU A 63 5.86 1.50 -11.26
C LEU A 63 4.71 0.56 -11.62
N LYS A 64 5.07 -0.50 -12.36
CA LYS A 64 4.18 -1.61 -12.69
C LYS A 64 4.77 -2.92 -12.21
N ASP A 65 3.90 -3.82 -11.80
CA ASP A 65 4.30 -5.19 -11.49
C ASP A 65 4.61 -5.98 -12.78
N LYS A 66 5.07 -7.23 -12.62
CA LYS A 66 5.38 -8.14 -13.73
C LYS A 66 4.19 -8.41 -14.66
N PHE A 67 2.97 -8.17 -14.19
CA PHE A 67 1.72 -8.36 -14.92
C PHE A 67 1.20 -7.05 -15.53
N ASN A 68 2.01 -5.99 -15.54
CA ASN A 68 1.66 -4.65 -16.04
C ASN A 68 0.53 -3.98 -15.23
N ASN A 69 0.31 -4.40 -13.98
CA ASN A 69 -0.60 -3.73 -13.05
C ASN A 69 0.07 -2.50 -12.44
N ASN A 70 -0.61 -1.35 -12.50
CA ASN A 70 -0.24 -0.16 -11.75
C ASN A 70 -0.89 -0.20 -10.35
N LEU A 71 -0.60 0.80 -9.52
CA LEU A 71 -1.13 0.87 -8.16
C LEU A 71 -2.67 0.91 -8.08
N LEU A 72 -3.34 1.49 -9.09
CA LEU A 72 -4.80 1.53 -9.17
C LEU A 72 -5.40 0.17 -9.52
N HIS A 73 -4.77 -0.58 -10.43
CA HIS A 73 -5.14 -1.97 -10.70
C HIS A 73 -5.04 -2.81 -9.41
N LEU A 74 -3.98 -2.64 -8.62
CA LEU A 74 -3.82 -3.32 -7.33
C LEU A 74 -4.86 -2.90 -6.29
N ALA A 75 -5.30 -1.63 -6.30
CA ALA A 75 -6.34 -1.14 -5.40
C ALA A 75 -7.72 -1.73 -5.71
N GLY A 76 -7.99 -2.05 -6.97
CA GLY A 76 -9.22 -2.72 -7.42
C GLY A 76 -9.23 -4.24 -7.26
N MET A 77 -8.10 -4.87 -6.94
CA MET A 77 -8.04 -6.31 -6.70
C MET A 77 -8.72 -6.69 -5.37
N PRO A 78 -9.32 -7.89 -5.26
CA PRO A 78 -9.95 -8.35 -4.04
C PRO A 78 -8.98 -8.28 -2.84
N ALA A 79 -9.44 -7.71 -1.72
CA ALA A 79 -8.64 -7.68 -0.51
C ALA A 79 -8.36 -9.11 0.00
N PRO A 80 -7.21 -9.34 0.65
CA PRO A 80 -6.89 -10.62 1.25
C PRO A 80 -7.96 -11.04 2.26
N PRO A 81 -8.25 -12.35 2.41
CA PRO A 81 -9.24 -12.82 3.37
C PRO A 81 -9.04 -12.30 4.79
N SER A 82 -7.80 -12.07 5.23
CA SER A 82 -7.49 -11.47 6.54
C SER A 82 -8.07 -10.08 6.76
N GLU A 83 -8.27 -9.30 5.69
CA GLU A 83 -8.91 -7.98 5.72
C GLU A 83 -10.43 -8.08 5.46
N LEU A 84 -10.87 -9.16 4.80
CA LEU A 84 -12.29 -9.47 4.58
C LEU A 84 -12.97 -10.06 5.83
N VAL A 85 -12.20 -10.60 6.78
CA VAL A 85 -12.71 -11.23 8.00
C VAL A 85 -13.08 -10.16 9.02
N ARG A 86 -14.30 -9.62 8.87
CA ARG A 86 -15.20 -9.33 10.01
C ARG A 86 -16.62 -8.97 9.57
N ARG A 87 -17.52 -9.95 9.59
CA ARG A 87 -18.98 -9.78 9.87
C ARG A 87 -19.65 -8.58 9.18
N SER A 88 -19.41 -8.35 7.91
CA SER A 88 -19.95 -7.21 7.17
C SER A 88 -20.68 -7.76 5.94
N GLY A 89 -21.95 -7.41 5.75
CA GLY A 89 -22.70 -7.84 4.56
C GLY A 89 -22.06 -7.33 3.27
N ALA A 90 -22.39 -7.94 2.13
CA ALA A 90 -21.79 -7.64 0.82
C ALA A 90 -21.76 -6.13 0.49
N ALA A 91 -22.84 -5.40 0.80
CA ALA A 91 -22.92 -3.95 0.59
C ALA A 91 -21.87 -3.17 1.40
N LEU A 92 -21.64 -3.54 2.67
CA LEU A 92 -20.67 -2.87 3.54
C LEU A 92 -19.22 -3.20 3.13
N GLN A 93 -18.98 -4.40 2.59
CA GLN A 93 -17.70 -4.74 1.99
C GLN A 93 -17.45 -3.89 0.74
N MET A 94 -18.40 -3.82 -0.20
CA MET A 94 -18.28 -2.98 -1.40
C MET A 94 -18.06 -1.50 -1.05
N GLN A 95 -18.75 -0.98 -0.04
CA GLN A 95 -18.58 0.41 0.40
C GLN A 95 -17.14 0.69 0.88
N ARG A 96 -16.55 -0.23 1.65
CA ARG A 96 -15.16 -0.09 2.14
C ARG A 96 -14.16 -0.17 0.99
N GLU A 97 -14.35 -1.11 0.07
CA GLU A 97 -13.47 -1.24 -1.10
C GLU A 97 -13.57 0.00 -2.02
N LEU A 98 -14.76 0.59 -2.16
CA LEU A 98 -14.93 1.85 -2.90
C LEU A 98 -14.20 3.01 -2.21
N GLN A 99 -14.34 3.17 -0.90
CA GLN A 99 -13.62 4.20 -0.13
C GLN A 99 -12.11 4.00 -0.18
N TRP A 100 -11.67 2.74 -0.15
CA TRP A 100 -10.27 2.37 -0.30
C TRP A 100 -9.73 2.76 -1.68
N PHE A 101 -10.44 2.41 -2.75
CA PHE A 101 -10.06 2.77 -4.11
C PHE A 101 -9.95 4.30 -4.27
N GLN A 102 -10.96 5.04 -3.81
CA GLN A 102 -10.96 6.50 -3.82
C GLN A 102 -9.78 7.09 -3.05
N ARG A 103 -9.35 6.47 -1.95
CA ARG A 103 -8.18 6.93 -1.17
C ARG A 103 -6.87 6.81 -1.96
N ILE A 104 -6.73 5.76 -2.78
CA ILE A 104 -5.52 5.56 -3.60
C ILE A 104 -5.54 6.45 -4.83
N ASP A 105 -6.71 6.65 -5.42
CA ASP A 105 -6.93 7.53 -6.58
C ASP A 105 -6.77 9.02 -6.22
N HIS A 106 -7.23 9.42 -5.02
CA HIS A 106 -7.11 10.77 -4.48
C HIS A 106 -6.40 10.78 -3.12
N PRO A 107 -5.07 10.63 -3.07
CA PRO A 107 -4.32 10.59 -1.83
C PRO A 107 -4.37 11.92 -1.07
N ILE A 108 -4.68 11.85 0.22
CA ILE A 108 -4.69 13.03 1.10
C ILE A 108 -3.25 13.38 1.48
N VAL A 109 -2.76 14.53 1.03
CA VAL A 109 -1.47 15.09 1.46
C VAL A 109 -1.71 15.97 2.68
N LYS A 110 -1.22 15.55 3.86
CA LYS A 110 -1.14 16.47 4.99
C LYS A 110 0.08 17.36 4.79
N ARG A 111 -0.14 18.64 4.48
CA ARG A 111 0.91 19.66 4.58
C ARG A 111 1.14 19.92 6.08
N THR A 112 2.26 19.43 6.60
CA THR A 112 2.84 19.92 7.88
C THR A 112 3.68 21.15 7.60
#